data_AF-A0A3D3G2U2-F1
#
_entry.id   AF-A0A3D3G2U2-F1
#
_cell.length_a   1.000
_cell.length_b   1.000
_cell.length_c   1.000
_cell.angle_alpha   90.00
_cell.angle_beta   90.00
_cell.angle_gamma   90.00
#
_symmetry.space_group_name_H-M   'P 1'
#
loop_
_entity.id
_entity.type
_entity.pdbx_description
1 polymer ?
#
loop_
_entity_poly.entity_id
_entity_poly.type
_entity_poly.pdbx_seq_one_letter_code
_entity_poly.pdbx_strand_id
1 'polypeptide(L)'
;MANKTVGQPRDSLNKVVFYVSASLILLFSTITILFNEQANYVITAVLNWVSSTFSWYYLLAATLYMVFVIFIACSRYGNIKLGPKHSKPEFSLLSWSAMLFSAGIGIDLMFFSVAEPLSHYINPPVGTGETYAAARQSMVWTMFHYGLTGWCMYALIGMSLAYFSYRYNLPLTIRSALYPIFGKRINGALGHTVDTAAVLGTIFGIATTCGIGVVQLNYGLHVLLGLPENLWVQTLLI
;
A
#
# COMPACT_ATOMS: atom_id res chain seq x y z
N MET A 1 -13.55 -44.04 6.14
CA MET A 1 -12.57 -44.29 5.05
C MET A 1 -12.15 -42.95 4.47
N ALA A 2 -10.94 -42.50 4.80
CA ALA A 2 -10.38 -41.24 4.33
C ALA A 2 -10.02 -41.37 2.84
N ASN A 3 -10.77 -40.67 1.99
CA ASN A 3 -10.48 -40.61 0.57
C ASN A 3 -9.32 -39.63 0.37
N LYS A 4 -8.16 -40.15 -0.06
CA LYS A 4 -6.96 -39.38 -0.37
C LYS A 4 -7.30 -38.33 -1.42
N THR A 5 -7.17 -37.07 -1.04
CA THR A 5 -7.40 -35.91 -1.89
C THR A 5 -6.39 -35.90 -3.03
N VAL A 6 -6.94 -35.75 -4.23
CA VAL A 6 -6.26 -35.42 -5.49
C VAL A 6 -5.18 -34.36 -5.24
N GLY A 7 -3.97 -34.62 -5.75
CA GLY A 7 -2.73 -33.93 -5.38
C GLY A 7 -2.86 -32.42 -5.23
N GLN A 8 -2.56 -31.93 -4.03
CA GLN A 8 -2.29 -30.51 -3.84
C GLN A 8 -1.12 -30.13 -4.78
N PRO A 9 -1.29 -29.14 -5.67
CA PRO A 9 -0.16 -28.63 -6.44
C PRO A 9 0.90 -28.18 -5.43
N ARG A 10 2.13 -28.66 -5.59
CA ARG A 10 3.25 -28.22 -4.73
C ARG A 10 3.32 -26.70 -4.79
N ASP A 11 3.16 -26.05 -3.64
CA ASP A 11 3.48 -24.64 -3.47
C ASP A 11 4.94 -24.46 -3.90
N SER A 12 5.11 -23.92 -5.11
CA SER A 12 6.41 -23.76 -5.74
C SER A 12 6.66 -22.27 -5.90
N LEU A 13 7.81 -21.85 -5.37
CA LEU A 13 8.29 -20.49 -5.49
C LEU A 13 8.37 -20.10 -6.97
N ASN A 14 7.76 -18.97 -7.34
CA ASN A 14 8.07 -18.36 -8.63
C ASN A 14 9.49 -17.80 -8.58
N LYS A 15 10.46 -18.63 -9.00
CA LYS A 15 11.89 -18.31 -8.98
C LYS A 15 12.21 -17.00 -9.69
N VAL A 16 11.56 -16.70 -10.81
CA VAL A 16 11.82 -15.48 -11.58
C VAL A 16 11.46 -14.26 -10.76
N VAL A 17 10.24 -14.19 -10.24
CA VAL A 17 9.78 -13.06 -9.41
C VAL A 17 10.65 -12.94 -8.16
N PHE A 18 10.92 -14.05 -7.47
CA PHE A 18 11.73 -14.04 -6.26
C PHE A 18 13.14 -13.49 -6.50
N TYR A 19 13.90 -14.07 -7.43
CA TYR A 19 15.29 -13.68 -7.64
C TYR A 19 15.40 -12.28 -8.26
N VAL A 20 14.49 -11.90 -9.16
CA VAL A 20 14.50 -10.55 -9.75
C VAL A 20 14.17 -9.50 -8.69
N SER A 21 13.07 -9.67 -7.93
CA SER A 21 12.72 -8.74 -6.86
C SER A 21 13.81 -8.67 -5.79
N ALA A 22 14.31 -9.80 -5.30
CA ALA A 22 15.35 -9.84 -4.27
C ALA A 22 16.63 -9.15 -4.75
N SER A 23 17.06 -9.41 -6.00
CA SER A 23 18.25 -8.78 -6.55
C SER A 23 18.09 -7.27 -6.69
N LEU A 24 16.93 -6.80 -7.16
CA LEU A 24 16.65 -5.37 -7.29
C LEU A 24 16.59 -4.66 -5.93
N ILE A 25 15.95 -5.27 -4.93
CA ILE A 25 15.87 -4.75 -3.57
C ILE A 25 17.27 -4.66 -2.97
N LEU A 26 18.03 -5.76 -2.99
CA LEU A 26 19.38 -5.80 -2.41
C LEU A 26 20.32 -4.83 -3.12
N LEU A 27 20.26 -4.75 -4.45
CA LEU A 27 21.08 -3.81 -5.22
C LEU A 27 20.73 -2.37 -4.87
N PHE A 28 19.44 -2.01 -4.86
CA PHE A 28 18.99 -0.67 -4.50
C PHE A 28 19.42 -0.32 -3.07
N SER A 29 19.13 -1.17 -2.08
CA SER A 29 19.51 -0.95 -0.69
C SER A 29 21.03 -0.85 -0.51
N THR A 30 21.82 -1.68 -1.18
CA THR A 30 23.28 -1.63 -1.09
C THR A 30 23.81 -0.31 -1.65
N ILE A 31 23.30 0.14 -2.80
CA ILE A 31 23.70 1.41 -3.41
C ILE A 31 23.33 2.59 -2.50
N THR A 32 22.12 2.62 -1.94
CA THR A 32 21.67 3.72 -1.07
C THR A 32 22.43 3.77 0.25
N ILE A 33 22.88 2.63 0.77
CA ILE A 33 23.71 2.56 1.98
C ILE A 33 25.14 3.04 1.69
N LEU A 34 25.75 2.58 0.59
CA LEU A 34 27.15 2.91 0.27
C LEU A 34 27.33 4.33 -0.26
N PHE A 35 26.35 4.88 -0.97
CA PHE A 35 26.41 6.19 -1.64
C PHE A 35 25.25 7.08 -1.21
N ASN A 36 25.12 7.31 0.10
CA ASN A 36 23.94 7.95 0.70
C ASN A 36 23.61 9.34 0.13
N GLU A 37 24.61 10.23 0.02
CA GLU A 37 24.39 11.61 -0.47
C GLU A 37 23.97 11.63 -1.93
N GLN A 38 24.65 10.85 -2.78
CA GLN A 38 24.33 10.76 -4.21
C GLN A 38 22.97 10.10 -4.43
N ALA A 39 22.66 9.05 -3.66
CA ALA A 39 21.36 8.40 -3.69
C ALA A 39 20.24 9.37 -3.30
N ASN A 40 20.41 10.15 -2.22
CA ASN A 40 19.44 11.15 -1.81
C ASN A 40 19.21 12.20 -2.90
N TYR A 41 20.29 12.74 -3.49
CA TYR A 41 20.20 13.68 -4.60
C TYR A 41 19.39 13.13 -5.77
N VAL A 42 19.70 11.90 -6.22
CA VAL A 42 19.00 11.27 -7.35
C VAL A 42 17.54 10.97 -7.01
N ILE A 43 17.26 10.42 -5.83
CA ILE A 43 15.89 10.10 -5.39
C ILE A 43 15.05 11.38 -5.31
N THR A 44 15.56 12.46 -4.72
CA THR A 44 14.85 13.74 -4.66
C THR A 44 14.64 14.35 -6.04
N ALA A 45 15.63 14.27 -6.93
CA ALA A 45 15.48 14.75 -8.30
C ALA A 45 14.38 13.98 -9.06
N VAL A 46 14.36 12.66 -8.94
CA VAL A 46 13.31 11.80 -9.53
C VAL A 46 11.96 12.09 -8.90
N LEU A 47 11.87 12.22 -7.58
CA LEU A 47 10.63 12.56 -6.87
C LEU A 47 10.06 13.89 -7.38
N ASN A 48 10.89 14.93 -7.50
CA ASN A 48 10.47 16.24 -7.97
C ASN A 48 10.01 16.20 -9.43
N TRP A 49 10.71 15.44 -10.28
CA TRP A 49 10.30 15.23 -11.67
C TRP A 49 8.97 14.48 -11.79
N VAL A 50 8.79 13.38 -11.03
CA VAL A 50 7.53 12.63 -11.01
C VAL A 50 6.39 13.52 -10.49
N SER A 51 6.63 14.26 -9.41
CA SER A 51 5.63 15.15 -8.82
C SER A 51 5.21 16.25 -9.79
N SER A 52 6.15 16.94 -10.44
CA SER A 52 5.82 17.99 -11.40
C SER A 52 5.17 17.47 -12.68
N THR A 53 5.56 16.29 -13.16
CA THR A 53 5.12 15.75 -14.45
C THR A 53 3.82 14.93 -14.36
N PHE A 54 3.67 14.13 -13.32
CA PHE A 54 2.59 13.13 -13.18
C PHE A 54 1.56 13.45 -12.10
N SER A 55 1.62 14.61 -11.42
CA SER A 55 0.61 14.99 -10.41
C SER A 55 -0.82 14.90 -10.94
N TRP A 56 -1.09 15.39 -12.15
CA TRP A 56 -2.41 15.33 -12.77
C TRP A 56 -2.88 13.88 -12.97
N TYR A 57 -1.95 12.98 -13.32
CA TYR A 57 -2.24 11.56 -13.54
C TYR A 57 -2.62 10.89 -12.22
N TYR A 58 -1.88 11.16 -11.14
CA TYR A 58 -2.21 10.61 -9.81
C TYR A 58 -3.59 11.06 -9.32
N LEU A 59 -3.91 12.36 -9.46
CA LEU A 59 -5.22 12.90 -9.08
C LEU A 59 -6.36 12.31 -9.92
N LEU A 60 -6.15 12.20 -11.24
CA LEU A 60 -7.11 11.59 -12.15
C LEU A 60 -7.32 10.11 -11.81
N ALA A 61 -6.24 9.34 -11.63
CA ALA A 61 -6.29 7.92 -11.31
C ALA A 61 -7.03 7.68 -9.98
N ALA A 62 -6.68 8.40 -8.92
CA ALA A 62 -7.33 8.30 -7.62
C ALA A 62 -8.84 8.60 -7.71
N THR A 63 -9.20 9.65 -8.45
CA THR A 63 -10.61 10.03 -8.67
C THR A 63 -11.35 8.94 -9.46
N LEU A 64 -10.75 8.42 -10.54
CA LEU A 64 -11.36 7.36 -11.35
C LEU A 64 -11.55 6.07 -10.56
N TYR A 65 -10.57 5.68 -9.73
CA TYR A 65 -10.69 4.48 -8.89
C TYR A 65 -11.80 4.64 -7.85
N MET A 66 -11.89 5.80 -7.21
CA MET A 66 -12.98 6.10 -6.26
C MET A 66 -14.35 6.03 -6.94
N VAL A 67 -14.52 6.71 -8.08
CA VAL A 67 -15.77 6.68 -8.85
C VAL A 67 -16.11 5.25 -9.29
N PHE A 68 -15.12 4.49 -9.76
CA PHE A 68 -15.31 3.11 -10.18
C PHE A 68 -15.77 2.20 -9.02
N VAL A 69 -15.12 2.29 -7.86
CA VAL A 69 -15.49 1.47 -6.69
C VAL A 69 -16.90 1.81 -6.20
N ILE A 70 -17.24 3.11 -6.11
CA ILE A 70 -18.60 3.56 -5.75
C ILE A 70 -19.63 3.06 -6.78
N PHE A 71 -19.31 3.18 -8.07
CA PHE A 71 -20.17 2.67 -9.14
C PHE A 71 -20.41 1.17 -9.00
N ILE A 72 -19.37 0.37 -8.77
CA ILE A 72 -19.53 -1.08 -8.58
C ILE A 72 -20.40 -1.37 -7.36
N ALA A 73 -20.15 -0.69 -6.23
CA ALA A 73 -20.91 -0.86 -4.99
C ALA A 73 -22.41 -0.54 -5.17
N CYS A 74 -22.75 0.53 -5.91
CA CYS A 74 -24.13 0.94 -6.15
C CYS A 74 -24.81 0.21 -7.32
N SER A 75 -24.04 -0.44 -8.19
CA SER A 75 -24.56 -1.14 -9.37
C SER A 75 -24.99 -2.59 -9.05
N ARG A 76 -25.59 -3.25 -10.04
CA ARG A 76 -25.89 -4.70 -10.00
C ARG A 76 -24.66 -5.57 -9.71
N TYR A 77 -23.45 -5.08 -9.97
CA TYR A 77 -22.21 -5.84 -9.76
C TYR A 77 -21.85 -5.96 -8.27
N GLY A 78 -22.29 -5.03 -7.42
CA GLY A 78 -22.11 -5.10 -5.96
C GLY A 78 -22.82 -6.29 -5.31
N ASN A 79 -23.84 -6.85 -5.98
CA ASN A 79 -24.56 -8.03 -5.51
C ASN A 79 -23.82 -9.36 -5.81
N ILE A 80 -22.69 -9.31 -6.50
CA ILE A 80 -21.93 -10.51 -6.85
C ILE A 80 -21.12 -10.97 -5.64
N LYS A 81 -21.39 -12.18 -5.16
CA LYS A 81 -20.59 -12.83 -4.12
C LYS A 81 -19.16 -13.11 -4.62
N LEU A 82 -18.17 -12.72 -3.81
CA LEU A 82 -16.74 -12.99 -4.01
C LEU A 82 -16.40 -14.43 -3.63
N GLY A 83 -16.93 -15.38 -4.40
CA GLY A 83 -16.84 -16.82 -4.15
C GLY A 83 -17.92 -17.56 -4.94
N PRO A 84 -18.11 -18.87 -4.74
CA PRO A 84 -19.21 -19.62 -5.36
C PRO A 84 -20.59 -18.98 -5.08
N LYS A 85 -21.59 -19.16 -5.98
CA LYS A 85 -22.93 -18.54 -5.82
C LYS A 85 -23.60 -18.86 -4.47
N HIS A 86 -23.33 -20.05 -3.94
CA HIS A 86 -23.90 -20.54 -2.69
C HIS A 86 -22.99 -20.32 -1.47
N SER A 87 -21.85 -19.64 -1.63
CA SER A 87 -20.97 -19.36 -0.49
C SER A 87 -21.65 -18.43 0.52
N LYS A 88 -21.25 -18.59 1.78
CA LYS A 88 -21.59 -17.73 2.91
C LYS A 88 -20.30 -17.11 3.45
N PRO A 89 -20.34 -15.93 4.09
CA PRO A 89 -19.18 -15.34 4.74
C PRO A 89 -18.58 -16.31 5.77
N GLU A 90 -17.26 -16.43 5.79
CA GLU A 90 -16.54 -17.25 6.78
C GLU A 90 -16.50 -16.57 8.15
N PHE A 91 -16.47 -15.24 8.17
CA PHE A 91 -16.45 -14.43 9.38
C PHE A 91 -17.77 -13.69 9.56
N SER A 92 -18.14 -13.46 10.84
CA SER A 92 -19.24 -12.56 11.17
C SER A 92 -18.94 -11.14 10.71
N LEU A 93 -19.97 -10.32 10.48
CA LEU A 93 -19.78 -8.93 10.06
C LEU A 93 -18.94 -8.14 11.09
N LEU A 94 -19.16 -8.38 12.39
CA LEU A 94 -18.39 -7.72 13.45
C LEU A 94 -16.91 -8.11 13.40
N SER A 95 -16.62 -9.41 13.29
CA SER A 95 -15.24 -9.91 13.20
C SER A 95 -14.55 -9.40 11.94
N TRP A 96 -15.26 -9.38 10.80
CA TRP A 96 -14.74 -8.86 9.54
C TRP A 96 -14.41 -7.37 9.62
N SER A 97 -15.32 -6.56 10.17
CA SER A 97 -15.07 -5.13 10.38
C SER A 97 -13.89 -4.90 11.32
N ALA A 98 -13.78 -5.68 12.40
CA ALA A 98 -12.65 -5.59 13.33
C ALA A 98 -11.30 -5.91 12.65
N MET A 99 -11.26 -6.94 11.79
CA MET A 99 -10.06 -7.25 11.00
C MET A 99 -9.69 -6.12 10.05
N LEU A 100 -10.67 -5.47 9.42
CA LEU A 100 -10.44 -4.33 8.52
C LEU A 100 -9.81 -3.14 9.26
N PHE A 101 -10.33 -2.79 10.44
CA PHE A 101 -9.77 -1.72 11.26
C PHE A 101 -8.38 -2.08 11.80
N SER A 102 -8.19 -3.32 12.27
CA SER A 102 -6.89 -3.80 12.74
C SER A 102 -5.82 -3.73 11.64
N ALA A 103 -6.16 -4.12 10.41
CA ALA A 103 -5.25 -4.04 9.28
C ALA A 103 -4.97 -2.59 8.82
N GLY A 104 -5.90 -1.66 9.03
CA GLY A 104 -5.79 -0.27 8.58
C GLY A 104 -5.05 0.66 9.55
N ILE A 105 -4.96 0.30 10.84
CA ILE A 105 -4.24 1.12 11.84
C ILE A 105 -2.76 0.75 11.79
N GLY A 106 -1.96 1.59 11.14
CA GLY A 106 -0.51 1.45 11.04
C GLY A 106 0.25 2.60 11.70
N ILE A 107 1.58 2.46 11.74
CA ILE A 107 2.53 3.49 12.20
C ILE A 107 2.27 4.82 11.48
N ASP A 108 1.99 4.78 10.18
CA ASP A 108 1.73 5.97 9.38
C ASP A 108 0.54 6.78 9.91
N LEU A 109 -0.52 6.13 10.38
CA LEU A 109 -1.66 6.83 10.98
C LEU A 109 -1.25 7.48 12.30
N MET A 110 -0.44 6.81 13.13
CA MET A 110 0.04 7.38 14.40
C MET A 110 0.92 8.61 14.17
N PHE A 111 1.76 8.60 13.13
CA PHE A 111 2.65 9.71 12.80
C PHE A 111 1.90 10.86 12.12
N PHE A 112 1.21 10.58 11.01
CA PHE A 112 0.60 11.61 10.18
C PHE A 112 -0.74 12.13 10.70
N SER A 113 -1.41 11.45 11.64
CA SER A 113 -2.61 12.00 12.30
C SER A 113 -2.34 13.30 13.06
N VAL A 114 -1.09 13.55 13.45
CA VAL A 114 -0.65 14.80 14.07
C VAL A 114 0.18 15.62 13.10
N ALA A 115 1.16 15.01 12.44
CA ALA A 115 2.13 15.72 11.61
C ALA A 115 1.48 16.41 10.40
N GLU A 116 0.55 15.74 9.71
CA GLU A 116 -0.06 16.29 8.50
C GLU A 116 -1.01 17.48 8.76
N PRO A 117 -2.00 17.40 9.66
CA PRO A 117 -2.88 18.54 9.91
C PRO A 117 -2.11 19.73 10.51
N LEU A 118 -1.06 19.48 11.29
CA LEU A 118 -0.19 20.54 11.77
C LEU A 118 0.61 21.19 10.63
N SER A 119 1.19 20.37 9.74
CA SER A 119 1.91 20.86 8.57
C SER A 119 1.02 21.71 7.66
N HIS A 120 -0.20 21.25 7.38
CA HIS A 120 -1.18 22.00 6.59
C HIS A 120 -1.75 23.24 7.31
N TYR A 121 -1.69 23.28 8.64
CA TYR A 121 -2.08 24.48 9.39
C TYR A 121 -1.00 25.56 9.31
N ILE A 122 0.27 25.19 9.47
CA ILE A 122 1.40 26.13 9.42
C ILE A 122 1.69 26.57 7.98
N ASN A 123 1.71 25.61 7.05
CA ASN A 123 2.01 25.82 5.63
C ASN A 123 0.85 25.27 4.77
N PRO A 124 -0.32 25.94 4.75
CA PRO A 124 -1.44 25.48 3.94
C PRO A 124 -1.10 25.57 2.44
N PRO A 125 -1.61 24.64 1.60
CA PRO A 125 -1.42 24.71 0.15
C PRO A 125 -1.96 26.00 -0.48
N VAL A 126 -2.95 26.63 0.17
CA VAL A 126 -3.59 27.87 -0.25
C VAL A 126 -3.90 28.76 0.95
N GLY A 127 -3.65 30.06 0.81
CA GLY A 127 -3.95 31.05 1.84
C GLY A 127 -2.85 31.20 2.90
N THR A 128 -3.18 31.91 3.98
CA THR A 128 -2.25 32.21 5.08
C THR A 128 -2.33 31.13 6.15
N GLY A 129 -1.17 30.61 6.54
CA GLY A 129 -1.03 29.68 7.67
C GLY A 129 -1.43 30.29 9.00
N GLU A 130 -1.57 29.43 9.99
CA GLU A 130 -1.80 29.80 11.39
C GLU A 130 -3.10 30.60 11.64
N THR A 131 -4.11 30.42 10.79
CA THR A 131 -5.43 31.04 10.92
C THR A 131 -6.51 30.01 11.26
N TYR A 132 -7.65 30.46 11.81
CA TYR A 132 -8.82 29.59 11.99
C TYR A 132 -9.28 28.93 10.68
N ALA A 133 -9.15 29.63 9.54
CA ALA A 133 -9.44 29.08 8.23
C ALA A 133 -8.46 27.96 7.85
N ALA A 134 -7.16 28.16 8.08
CA ALA A 134 -6.14 27.14 7.85
C ALA A 134 -6.35 25.90 8.74
N ALA A 135 -6.74 26.09 10.00
CA ALA A 135 -7.01 24.99 10.93
C ALA A 135 -8.21 24.13 10.47
N ARG A 136 -9.26 24.78 9.94
CA ARG A 136 -10.39 24.05 9.35
C ARG A 136 -9.97 23.30 8.09
N GLN A 137 -9.20 23.95 7.23
CA GLN A 137 -8.79 23.40 5.95
C GLN A 137 -7.78 22.24 6.09
N SER A 138 -6.90 22.27 7.09
CA SER A 138 -5.92 21.21 7.33
C SER A 138 -6.58 19.87 7.64
N MET A 139 -7.68 19.88 8.41
CA MET A 139 -8.49 18.69 8.68
C MET A 139 -9.16 18.16 7.40
N VAL A 140 -9.61 19.04 6.51
CA VAL A 140 -10.21 18.64 5.22
C VAL A 140 -9.17 17.94 4.34
N TRP A 141 -7.96 18.49 4.23
CA TRP A 141 -6.88 17.86 3.47
C TRP A 141 -6.46 16.50 4.05
N THR A 142 -6.32 16.44 5.37
CA THR A 142 -5.97 15.18 6.06
C THR A 142 -7.04 14.11 5.82
N MET A 143 -8.32 14.48 5.91
CA MET A 143 -9.42 13.54 5.62
C MET A 143 -9.51 13.20 4.13
N PHE A 144 -9.06 14.06 3.23
CA PHE A 144 -8.99 13.75 1.80
C PHE A 144 -7.93 12.67 1.52
N HIS A 145 -6.78 12.70 2.19
CA HIS A 145 -5.73 11.69 2.05
C HIS A 145 -6.06 10.36 2.74
N TYR A 146 -6.53 10.40 3.99
CA TYR A 146 -6.79 9.19 4.81
C TYR A 146 -8.23 8.69 4.80
N GLY A 147 -9.14 9.45 4.17
CA GLY A 147 -10.54 9.08 4.03
C GLY A 147 -10.79 8.23 2.78
N LEU A 148 -11.90 8.51 2.11
CA LEU A 148 -12.44 7.63 1.05
C LEU A 148 -11.45 7.36 -0.09
N THR A 149 -10.61 8.32 -0.45
CA THR A 149 -9.64 8.19 -1.54
C THR A 149 -8.70 7.00 -1.35
N GLY A 150 -8.06 6.89 -0.18
CA GLY A 150 -7.14 5.80 0.12
C GLY A 150 -7.85 4.45 0.25
N TRP A 151 -8.96 4.40 0.98
CA TRP A 151 -9.74 3.18 1.18
C TRP A 151 -10.32 2.63 -0.13
N CYS A 152 -10.66 3.48 -1.10
CA CYS A 152 -11.11 3.03 -2.42
C CYS A 152 -10.01 2.30 -3.20
N MET A 153 -8.74 2.69 -3.06
CA MET A 153 -7.63 1.97 -3.71
C MET A 153 -7.46 0.56 -3.12
N TYR A 154 -7.57 0.42 -1.81
CA TYR A 154 -7.55 -0.90 -1.15
C TYR A 154 -8.77 -1.74 -1.54
N ALA A 155 -9.96 -1.13 -1.57
CA ALA A 155 -11.17 -1.80 -2.01
C ALA A 155 -11.03 -2.32 -3.45
N LEU A 156 -10.46 -1.52 -4.37
CA LEU A 156 -10.22 -1.89 -5.77
C LEU A 156 -9.31 -3.12 -5.91
N ILE A 157 -8.15 -3.12 -5.24
CA ILE A 157 -7.22 -4.25 -5.29
C ILE A 157 -7.83 -5.47 -4.59
N GLY A 158 -8.42 -5.28 -3.41
CA GLY A 158 -9.07 -6.33 -2.63
C GLY A 158 -10.19 -7.02 -3.39
N MET A 159 -11.11 -6.27 -4.00
CA MET A 159 -12.20 -6.82 -4.80
C MET A 159 -11.69 -7.55 -6.04
N SER A 160 -10.65 -7.03 -6.69
CA SER A 160 -10.06 -7.66 -7.88
C SER A 160 -9.44 -9.01 -7.54
N LEU A 161 -8.57 -9.05 -6.54
CA LEU A 161 -7.94 -10.28 -6.07
C LEU A 161 -8.96 -11.28 -5.55
N ALA A 162 -9.93 -10.84 -4.74
CA ALA A 162 -10.97 -11.71 -4.21
C ALA A 162 -11.84 -12.28 -5.32
N TYR A 163 -12.21 -11.49 -6.32
CA TYR A 163 -13.01 -11.96 -7.45
C TYR A 163 -12.26 -13.02 -8.25
N PHE A 164 -11.03 -12.75 -8.70
CA PHE A 164 -10.31 -13.73 -9.52
C PHE A 164 -9.88 -14.97 -8.75
N SER A 165 -9.52 -14.81 -7.48
CA SER A 165 -9.07 -15.95 -6.67
C SER A 165 -10.22 -16.82 -6.22
N TYR A 166 -11.29 -16.24 -5.68
CA TYR A 166 -12.38 -17.02 -5.09
C TYR A 166 -13.52 -17.34 -6.08
N ARG A 167 -13.71 -16.53 -7.14
CA ARG A 167 -14.75 -16.78 -8.16
C ARG A 167 -14.22 -17.53 -9.38
N TYR A 168 -13.01 -17.18 -9.85
CA TYR A 168 -12.36 -17.80 -11.02
C TYR A 168 -11.37 -18.90 -10.66
N ASN A 169 -11.13 -19.13 -9.37
CA ASN A 169 -10.20 -20.16 -8.87
C ASN A 169 -8.77 -19.97 -9.43
N LEU A 170 -8.34 -18.71 -9.57
CA LEU A 170 -6.98 -18.33 -9.97
C LEU A 170 -6.08 -18.16 -8.72
N PRO A 171 -4.75 -18.22 -8.86
CA PRO A 171 -3.84 -17.96 -7.75
C PRO A 171 -4.04 -16.56 -7.16
N LEU A 172 -3.92 -16.41 -5.84
CA LEU A 172 -4.00 -15.13 -5.13
C LEU A 172 -2.74 -14.27 -5.39
N THR A 173 -2.65 -13.72 -6.60
CA THR A 173 -1.51 -12.94 -7.10
C THR A 173 -2.01 -11.77 -7.95
N ILE A 174 -1.26 -10.67 -8.00
CA ILE A 174 -1.68 -9.46 -8.71
C ILE A 174 -1.87 -9.74 -10.20
N ARG A 175 -1.02 -10.57 -10.81
CA ARG A 175 -1.19 -10.98 -12.21
C ARG A 175 -2.54 -11.62 -12.52
N SER A 176 -3.21 -12.27 -11.54
CA SER A 176 -4.53 -12.88 -11.76
C SER A 176 -5.61 -11.85 -12.08
N ALA A 177 -5.48 -10.63 -11.57
CA ALA A 177 -6.36 -9.51 -11.91
C ALA A 177 -6.34 -9.16 -13.41
N LEU A 178 -5.24 -9.51 -14.09
CA LEU A 178 -5.02 -9.21 -15.50
C LEU A 178 -5.47 -10.34 -16.44
N TYR A 179 -5.97 -11.45 -15.89
CA TYR A 179 -6.44 -12.59 -16.67
C TYR A 179 -7.51 -12.24 -17.71
N PRO A 180 -8.50 -11.36 -17.46
CA PRO A 180 -9.50 -11.01 -18.48
C PRO A 180 -8.92 -10.32 -19.72
N ILE A 181 -7.79 -9.61 -19.56
CA ILE A 181 -7.17 -8.81 -20.62
C ILE A 181 -6.16 -9.66 -21.39
N PHE A 182 -5.32 -10.43 -20.68
CA PHE A 182 -4.18 -11.14 -21.28
C PHE A 182 -4.33 -12.67 -21.30
N GLY A 183 -5.40 -13.20 -20.71
CA GLY A 183 -5.67 -14.63 -20.64
C GLY A 183 -4.50 -15.41 -20.04
N LYS A 184 -4.11 -16.52 -20.67
CA LYS A 184 -3.00 -17.37 -20.20
C LYS A 184 -1.62 -16.71 -20.25
N ARG A 185 -1.46 -15.56 -20.92
CA ARG A 185 -0.17 -14.84 -21.00
C ARG A 185 0.29 -14.29 -19.64
N ILE A 186 -0.60 -14.22 -18.64
CA ILE A 186 -0.23 -13.87 -17.27
C ILE A 186 0.76 -14.87 -16.64
N ASN A 187 0.88 -16.09 -17.18
CA ASN A 187 1.83 -17.07 -16.68
C ASN A 187 3.26 -16.86 -17.21
N GLY A 188 3.46 -15.94 -18.15
CA GLY A 188 4.77 -15.61 -18.72
C GLY A 188 5.32 -14.28 -18.22
N ALA A 189 6.21 -13.69 -19.03
CA ALA A 189 6.95 -12.46 -18.70
C ALA A 189 6.06 -11.31 -18.22
N LEU A 190 4.92 -11.07 -18.87
CA LEU A 190 3.99 -9.99 -18.49
C LEU A 190 3.52 -10.10 -17.04
N GLY A 191 3.08 -11.29 -16.61
CA GLY A 191 2.63 -11.47 -15.24
C GLY A 191 3.78 -11.49 -14.23
N HIS A 192 4.97 -11.96 -14.64
CA HIS A 192 6.16 -11.87 -13.78
C HIS A 192 6.59 -10.42 -13.54
N THR A 193 6.54 -9.55 -14.56
CA THR A 193 6.83 -8.12 -14.41
C THR A 193 5.86 -7.45 -13.44
N VAL A 194 4.56 -7.73 -13.56
CA VAL A 194 3.53 -7.14 -12.70
C VAL A 194 3.68 -7.61 -11.24
N ASP A 195 3.89 -8.90 -11.03
CA ASP A 195 4.13 -9.42 -9.68
C ASP A 195 5.45 -8.89 -9.09
N THR A 196 6.50 -8.74 -9.91
CA THR A 196 7.77 -8.14 -9.48
C THR A 196 7.55 -6.69 -9.04
N ALA A 197 6.82 -5.89 -9.83
CA ALA A 197 6.48 -4.51 -9.48
C ALA A 197 5.64 -4.44 -8.19
N ALA A 198 4.70 -5.38 -8.00
CA ALA A 198 3.90 -5.47 -6.77
C ALA A 198 4.75 -5.82 -5.53
N VAL A 199 5.72 -6.73 -5.68
CA VAL A 199 6.66 -7.06 -4.60
C VAL A 199 7.53 -5.85 -4.26
N LEU A 200 8.09 -5.16 -5.28
CA LEU A 200 8.89 -3.95 -5.06
C LEU A 200 8.08 -2.87 -4.35
N GLY A 201 6.86 -2.57 -4.83
CA GLY A 201 5.98 -1.58 -4.21
C GLY A 201 5.64 -1.92 -2.76
N THR A 202 5.32 -3.19 -2.48
CA THR A 202 5.04 -3.66 -1.12
C THR A 202 6.26 -3.51 -0.20
N ILE A 203 7.44 -3.96 -0.63
CA ILE A 203 8.64 -3.91 0.21
C ILE A 203 9.09 -2.47 0.47
N PHE A 204 9.09 -1.58 -0.53
CA PHE A 204 9.43 -0.18 -0.32
C PHE A 204 8.39 0.56 0.52
N GLY A 205 7.11 0.22 0.39
CA GLY A 205 6.05 0.72 1.27
C GLY A 205 6.29 0.33 2.73
N ILE A 206 6.51 -0.97 3.00
CA ILE A 206 6.81 -1.48 4.35
C ILE A 206 8.08 -0.80 4.91
N ALA A 207 9.14 -0.71 4.11
CA ALA A 207 10.39 -0.07 4.53
C ALA A 207 10.20 1.40 4.93
N THR A 208 9.35 2.14 4.22
CA THR A 208 9.02 3.53 4.53
C THR A 208 8.31 3.64 5.88
N THR A 209 7.24 2.87 6.08
CA THR A 209 6.48 2.83 7.33
C THR A 209 7.35 2.40 8.51
N CYS A 210 8.20 1.38 8.34
CA CYS A 210 9.15 0.94 9.36
C CYS A 210 10.17 2.03 9.70
N GLY A 211 10.72 2.72 8.69
CA GLY A 211 11.66 3.83 8.90
C GLY A 211 11.06 4.97 9.73
N ILE A 212 9.83 5.39 9.40
CA ILE A 212 9.09 6.39 10.18
C ILE A 212 8.91 5.93 11.63
N GLY A 213 8.50 4.67 11.82
CA GLY A 213 8.26 4.10 13.15
C GLY A 213 9.51 4.06 14.03
N VAL A 214 10.66 3.71 13.45
CA VAL A 214 11.94 3.64 14.16
C VAL A 214 12.41 5.03 14.58
N VAL A 215 12.28 6.03 13.71
CA VAL A 215 12.61 7.43 14.05
C VAL A 215 11.70 7.92 15.17
N GLN A 216 10.39 7.67 15.06
CA GLN A 216 9.42 8.07 16.08
C GLN A 216 9.68 7.36 17.43
N LEU A 217 10.02 6.08 17.40
CA LEU A 217 10.36 5.30 18.61
C LEU A 217 11.65 5.81 19.25
N ASN A 218 12.70 6.07 18.47
CA ASN A 218 13.96 6.60 18.98
C ASN A 218 13.76 7.98 19.64
N TYR A 219 12.96 8.85 19.03
CA TYR A 219 12.58 10.14 19.63
C TYR A 219 11.78 9.96 20.93
N GLY A 220 10.81 9.05 20.96
CA GLY A 220 10.06 8.74 22.18
C GLY A 220 10.98 8.26 23.32
N LEU A 221 11.94 7.40 23.02
CA LEU A 221 12.96 6.94 23.97
C LEU A 221 13.92 8.05 24.39
N HIS A 222 14.24 8.99 23.50
CA HIS A 222 15.03 10.17 23.85
C HIS A 222 14.31 11.01 24.90
N VAL A 223 13.03 11.31 24.69
CA VAL A 223 12.21 12.12 25.62
C VAL A 223 12.01 11.42 26.96
N LEU A 224 11.80 10.10 26.97
CA LEU A 224 11.48 9.34 28.19
C LEU A 224 12.71 8.89 28.98
N LEU A 225 13.77 8.48 28.29
CA LEU A 225 14.93 7.80 28.88
C LEU A 225 16.27 8.51 28.62
N GLY A 226 16.27 9.61 27.86
CA GLY A 226 17.49 10.35 27.53
C GLY A 226 18.42 9.64 26.54
N LEU A 227 17.94 8.62 25.82
CA LEU A 227 18.73 7.93 24.80
C LEU A 227 19.08 8.87 23.64
N PRO A 228 20.26 8.76 23.01
CA PRO A 228 20.62 9.64 21.90
C PRO A 228 19.77 9.36 20.65
N GLU A 229 19.43 10.43 19.92
CA GLU A 229 18.80 10.35 18.61
C GLU A 229 19.89 10.26 17.53
N ASN A 230 20.20 9.06 17.06
CA ASN A 230 21.17 8.87 16.00
C ASN A 230 20.93 7.57 15.22
N LEU A 231 21.58 7.46 14.07
CA LEU A 231 21.44 6.32 13.16
C LEU A 231 21.79 4.98 13.83
N TRP A 232 22.72 4.96 14.79
CA TRP A 232 23.11 3.73 15.49
C TRP A 232 21.99 3.17 16.34
N VAL A 233 21.33 4.01 17.14
CA VAL A 233 20.18 3.59 17.95
C VAL A 233 19.03 3.17 17.04
N GLN A 234 18.76 3.92 15.96
CA GLN A 234 17.73 3.55 14.98
C GLN A 234 18.00 2.19 14.33
N THR A 235 19.26 1.90 13.97
CA THR A 235 19.65 0.60 13.39
C THR A 235 19.46 -0.55 14.37
N LEU A 236 19.67 -0.33 15.67
CA LEU A 236 19.45 -1.34 16.72
C LEU A 236 17.97 -1.60 17.04
N LEU A 237 17.08 -0.69 16.66
CA LEU A 237 15.63 -0.81 16.89
C LEU A 237 14.90 -1.58 15.77
N ILE A 238 15.58 -1.85 14.65
CA ILE A 238 15.09 -2.66 13.52
C ILE A 238 15.42 -4.12 13.76
#